data_AF-A0A833DXM9-F1
#
_entry.id   AF-A0A833DXM9-F1
#
_cell.length_a   1.000
_cell.length_b   1.000
_cell.length_c   1.000
_cell.angle_alpha   90.00
_cell.angle_beta   90.00
_cell.angle_gamma   90.00
#
_symmetry.space_group_name_H-M   'P 1'
#
loop_
_entity.id
_entity.type
_entity.pdbx_description
1 polymer ?
#
loop_
_entity_poly.entity_id
_entity_poly.type
_entity_poly.pdbx_seq_one_letter_code
_entity_poly.pdbx_strand_id
1 'polypeptide(L)'
;PYVNFPQEIIVHRNKLPLGLIVVGRAFRNEISPRQLLMRLREFTQAELQIFFDIDDWSDENFDKYFDWESIKDRKLHILPVKYRNKRPYIERSIEDIYTELRLPKFYLYFMYKIQEFYLDILGIPRDRFRLYELDEKERSFYNRYHFDVELYLDELGWVEVGGIHFRAIELTKDTVNDINNKKIKNMLLKILEGRDKILVGYDLYNHLILSEETGFVLTKPDGKKILPVELELSFGIDRNIFALIWIFYFKELVNKEERIVLRLKPYIAPIEVAVLPLLENKKELVRKAKEIYNHLKEFDVIFDSSGSIGRRYRRQDAIGTPFCVTIDYQTLKDNTVTIRFRDTMEQIRVHINDLTTKLKELYFSR
;
A
#
# COMPACT_ATOMS: atom_id res chain seq x y z
N PRO A 1 -1.09 1.91 -18.26
CA PRO A 1 -0.10 2.97 -18.02
C PRO A 1 0.70 3.35 -19.28
N TYR A 2 1.43 2.40 -19.87
CA TYR A 2 2.40 2.67 -20.93
C TYR A 2 1.80 3.20 -22.24
N VAL A 3 0.68 2.62 -22.68
CA VAL A 3 -0.05 3.09 -23.89
C VAL A 3 -0.47 4.55 -23.78
N ASN A 4 -0.84 5.00 -22.57
CA ASN A 4 -1.29 6.38 -22.35
C ASN A 4 -0.13 7.33 -22.04
N PHE A 5 1.08 6.84 -21.76
CA PHE A 5 2.22 7.66 -21.34
C PHE A 5 2.46 8.87 -22.28
N PRO A 6 2.47 8.74 -23.62
CA PRO A 6 2.65 9.88 -24.52
C PRO A 6 1.63 11.00 -24.33
N GLN A 7 0.38 10.66 -24.00
CA GLN A 7 -0.67 11.66 -23.75
C GLN A 7 -0.54 12.25 -22.34
N GLU A 8 -0.33 11.41 -21.34
CA GLU A 8 -0.21 11.84 -19.95
C GLU A 8 1.02 12.74 -19.73
N ILE A 9 2.15 12.44 -20.38
CA ILE A 9 3.36 13.26 -20.26
C ILE A 9 3.16 14.65 -20.91
N ILE A 10 2.37 14.76 -21.98
CA ILE A 10 1.99 16.04 -22.59
C ILE A 10 1.13 16.86 -21.63
N VAL A 11 0.13 16.25 -21.00
CA VAL A 11 -0.70 16.89 -19.97
C VAL A 11 0.18 17.33 -18.79
N HIS A 12 1.18 16.53 -18.44
CA HIS A 12 2.22 16.83 -17.45
C HIS A 12 3.33 17.78 -17.99
N ARG A 13 3.06 18.48 -19.11
CA ARG A 13 3.94 19.50 -19.71
C ARG A 13 5.34 19.00 -20.06
N ASN A 14 5.45 17.74 -20.44
CA ASN A 14 6.69 17.04 -20.77
C ASN A 14 7.74 17.05 -19.65
N LYS A 15 7.31 17.05 -18.38
CA LYS A 15 8.20 17.05 -17.21
C LYS A 15 8.24 15.68 -16.53
N LEU A 16 9.42 15.30 -16.07
CA LEU A 16 9.63 14.17 -15.17
C LEU A 16 9.97 14.71 -13.75
N PRO A 17 9.76 13.91 -12.70
CA PRO A 17 9.14 12.57 -12.70
C PRO A 17 7.62 12.61 -12.99
N LEU A 18 7.07 11.51 -13.50
CA LEU A 18 5.63 11.30 -13.70
C LEU A 18 5.22 9.98 -13.05
N GLY A 19 4.25 10.02 -12.15
CA GLY A 19 3.63 8.83 -11.54
C GLY A 19 2.26 8.56 -12.16
N LEU A 20 2.05 7.37 -12.71
CA LEU A 20 0.74 6.90 -13.19
C LEU A 20 0.27 5.73 -12.36
N ILE A 21 -0.90 5.87 -11.72
CA ILE A 21 -1.50 4.83 -10.88
C ILE A 21 -2.66 4.18 -11.62
N VAL A 22 -2.72 2.86 -11.58
CA VAL A 22 -3.89 2.08 -11.98
C VAL A 22 -4.35 1.24 -10.81
N VAL A 23 -5.61 1.42 -10.40
CA VAL A 23 -6.30 0.50 -9.50
C VAL A 23 -7.40 -0.18 -10.31
N GLY A 24 -7.24 -1.47 -10.57
CA GLY A 24 -8.12 -2.17 -11.51
C GLY A 24 -8.06 -3.68 -11.39
N ARG A 25 -8.99 -4.32 -12.09
CA ARG A 25 -9.07 -5.78 -12.16
C ARG A 25 -8.01 -6.31 -13.12
N ALA A 26 -7.34 -7.36 -12.70
CA ALA A 26 -6.43 -8.16 -13.49
C ALA A 26 -6.91 -9.61 -13.52
N PHE A 27 -6.56 -10.30 -14.60
CA PHE A 27 -6.98 -11.68 -14.84
C PHE A 27 -5.75 -12.56 -15.10
N ARG A 28 -5.69 -13.70 -14.44
CA ARG A 28 -4.71 -14.75 -14.70
C ARG A 28 -5.45 -16.07 -14.89
N ASN A 29 -5.14 -16.80 -15.96
CA ASN A 29 -5.75 -18.11 -16.20
C ASN A 29 -5.09 -19.18 -15.31
N GLU A 30 -5.30 -19.05 -14.01
CA GLU A 30 -4.71 -19.92 -12.99
C GLU A 30 -5.30 -21.34 -13.06
N ILE A 31 -4.40 -22.33 -13.14
CA ILE A 31 -4.72 -23.75 -13.29
C ILE A 31 -5.42 -24.25 -12.03
N SER A 32 -4.93 -23.87 -10.84
CA SER A 32 -5.47 -24.33 -9.56
C SER A 32 -5.57 -23.20 -8.53
N PRO A 33 -6.67 -22.44 -8.54
CA PRO A 33 -6.99 -21.46 -7.49
C PRO A 33 -7.05 -22.15 -6.12
N ARG A 34 -6.44 -21.54 -5.10
CA ARG A 34 -6.33 -22.10 -3.74
C ARG A 34 -6.03 -21.02 -2.70
N GLN A 35 -6.09 -21.38 -1.41
CA GLN A 35 -5.73 -20.50 -0.30
C GLN A 35 -6.53 -19.19 -0.29
N LEU A 36 -7.85 -19.29 -0.49
CA LEU A 36 -8.78 -18.16 -0.47
C LEU A 36 -8.34 -17.03 -1.42
N LEU A 37 -8.04 -15.84 -0.90
CA LEU A 37 -7.68 -14.64 -1.66
C LEU A 37 -6.21 -14.62 -2.12
N MET A 38 -5.41 -15.65 -1.81
CA MET A 38 -4.00 -15.69 -2.18
C MET A 38 -3.77 -16.04 -3.65
N ARG A 39 -4.61 -16.90 -4.22
CA ARG A 39 -4.47 -17.40 -5.59
C ARG A 39 -5.81 -17.42 -6.32
N LEU A 40 -6.11 -16.31 -6.99
CA LEU A 40 -7.36 -16.03 -7.71
C LEU A 40 -7.16 -16.03 -9.23
N ARG A 41 -8.27 -16.13 -9.99
CA ARG A 41 -8.29 -15.92 -11.45
C ARG A 41 -8.59 -14.48 -11.85
N GLU A 42 -9.37 -13.79 -11.03
CA GLU A 42 -9.68 -12.37 -11.12
C GLU A 42 -9.32 -11.76 -9.76
N PHE A 43 -8.56 -10.66 -9.77
CA PHE A 43 -8.12 -9.96 -8.57
C PHE A 43 -7.91 -8.48 -8.88
N THR A 44 -7.86 -7.64 -7.86
CA THR A 44 -7.61 -6.21 -7.99
C THR A 44 -6.15 -5.92 -7.67
N GLN A 45 -5.50 -5.16 -8.55
CA GLN A 45 -4.15 -4.64 -8.33
C GLN A 45 -4.18 -3.13 -8.22
N ALA A 46 -3.29 -2.59 -7.39
CA ALA A 46 -2.91 -1.20 -7.41
C ALA A 46 -1.44 -1.13 -7.86
N GLU A 47 -1.19 -0.50 -9.01
CA GLU A 47 0.14 -0.38 -9.59
C GLU A 47 0.46 1.09 -9.83
N LEU A 48 1.55 1.55 -9.24
CA LEU A 48 2.13 2.87 -9.49
C LEU A 48 3.36 2.70 -10.39
N GLN A 49 3.28 3.28 -11.58
CA GLN A 49 4.40 3.38 -12.52
C GLN A 49 5.03 4.75 -12.39
N ILE A 50 6.27 4.79 -11.92
CA ILE A 50 7.03 6.02 -11.75
C ILE A 50 8.06 6.13 -12.87
N PHE A 51 7.79 7.06 -13.79
CA PHE A 51 8.70 7.40 -14.87
C PHE A 51 9.59 8.55 -14.44
N PHE A 52 10.90 8.39 -14.57
CA PHE A 52 11.86 9.41 -14.15
C PHE A 52 13.12 9.37 -15.00
N ASP A 53 13.91 10.44 -14.93
CA ASP A 53 15.26 10.42 -15.49
C ASP A 53 16.23 9.89 -14.44
N ILE A 54 16.98 8.86 -14.79
CA ILE A 54 17.96 8.25 -13.90
C ILE A 54 19.07 9.22 -13.48
N ASP A 55 19.43 10.16 -14.36
CA ASP A 55 20.45 11.18 -14.05
C ASP A 55 19.91 12.16 -12.99
N ASP A 56 18.62 12.49 -13.03
CA ASP A 56 17.99 13.37 -12.05
C ASP A 56 17.86 12.69 -10.67
N TRP A 57 17.63 11.37 -10.64
CA TRP A 57 17.52 10.58 -9.39
C TRP A 57 18.81 9.82 -9.06
N SER A 58 19.96 10.27 -9.58
CA SER A 58 21.26 9.72 -9.22
C SER A 58 21.56 9.97 -7.74
N ASP A 59 22.49 9.21 -7.17
CA ASP A 59 22.88 9.39 -5.77
C ASP A 59 23.46 10.79 -5.48
N GLU A 60 24.06 11.44 -6.50
CA GLU A 60 24.59 12.81 -6.37
C GLU A 60 23.47 13.87 -6.39
N ASN A 61 22.40 13.61 -7.15
CA ASN A 61 21.28 14.54 -7.29
C ASN A 61 20.12 14.23 -6.33
N PHE A 62 20.22 13.16 -5.53
CA PHE A 62 19.14 12.66 -4.69
C PHE A 62 18.51 13.74 -3.80
N ASP A 63 19.32 14.52 -3.09
CA ASP A 63 18.85 15.55 -2.14
C ASP A 63 18.20 16.77 -2.81
N LYS A 64 18.19 16.85 -4.14
CA LYS A 64 17.40 17.84 -4.89
C LYS A 64 15.92 17.44 -4.98
N TYR A 65 15.62 16.15 -4.91
CA TYR A 65 14.27 15.60 -5.10
C TYR A 65 13.72 14.95 -3.83
N PHE A 66 14.61 14.51 -2.94
CA PHE A 66 14.31 13.82 -1.71
C PHE A 66 15.16 14.39 -0.56
N ASP A 67 15.16 13.73 0.60
CA ASP A 67 15.94 14.12 1.78
C ASP A 67 16.61 12.88 2.39
N TRP A 68 17.90 12.70 2.10
CA TRP A 68 18.66 11.53 2.55
C TRP A 68 18.83 11.51 4.07
N GLU A 69 19.08 12.68 4.66
CA GLU A 69 19.29 12.84 6.10
C GLU A 69 18.04 12.42 6.89
N SER A 70 16.84 12.66 6.35
CA SER A 70 15.60 12.23 7.02
C SER A 70 15.41 10.71 7.09
N ILE A 71 16.07 9.94 6.22
CA ILE A 71 15.87 8.49 6.09
C ILE A 71 17.09 7.63 6.44
N LYS A 72 18.33 8.11 6.31
CA LYS A 72 19.54 7.26 6.35
C LYS A 72 19.69 6.42 7.62
N ASP A 73 19.29 6.97 8.77
CA ASP A 73 19.35 6.31 10.08
C ASP A 73 18.12 5.44 10.38
N ARG A 74 17.07 5.55 9.55
CA ARG A 74 15.89 4.69 9.66
C ARG A 74 16.29 3.26 9.34
N LYS A 75 15.63 2.32 9.99
CA LYS A 75 15.93 0.90 9.84
C LYS A 75 14.98 0.25 8.85
N LEU A 76 15.50 -0.54 7.92
CA LEU A 76 14.67 -1.41 7.06
C LEU A 76 14.68 -2.86 7.55
N HIS A 77 13.54 -3.50 7.39
CA HIS A 77 13.32 -4.94 7.51
C HIS A 77 13.43 -5.58 6.13
N ILE A 78 14.58 -6.19 5.85
CA ILE A 78 14.88 -6.75 4.53
C ILE A 78 15.41 -8.18 4.63
N LEU A 79 15.24 -8.99 3.59
CA LEU A 79 15.93 -10.26 3.43
C LEU A 79 16.67 -10.31 2.09
N PRO A 80 17.94 -9.85 2.05
CA PRO A 80 18.79 -9.97 0.87
C PRO A 80 19.15 -11.42 0.56
N VAL A 81 19.45 -11.71 -0.71
CA VAL A 81 19.81 -13.06 -1.20
C VAL A 81 20.92 -13.69 -0.34
N LYS A 82 21.96 -12.91 0.01
CA LYS A 82 23.09 -13.39 0.83
C LYS A 82 22.73 -13.82 2.26
N TYR A 83 21.55 -13.46 2.75
CA TYR A 83 21.10 -13.73 4.13
C TYR A 83 19.96 -14.76 4.23
N ARG A 84 19.38 -15.20 3.12
CA ARG A 84 18.20 -16.09 3.07
C ARG A 84 18.30 -17.34 3.95
N ASN A 85 19.47 -17.99 4.00
CA ASN A 85 19.68 -19.22 4.76
C ASN A 85 20.07 -19.02 6.24
N LYS A 86 20.14 -17.78 6.71
CA LYS A 86 20.68 -17.46 8.05
C LYS A 86 19.62 -16.93 8.99
N ARG A 87 18.65 -16.15 8.49
CA ARG A 87 17.66 -15.40 9.29
C ARG A 87 16.38 -15.18 8.49
N PRO A 88 15.22 -15.00 9.15
CA PRO A 88 13.96 -14.68 8.45
C PRO A 88 13.95 -13.26 7.85
N TYR A 89 14.74 -12.34 8.41
CA TYR A 89 15.03 -11.00 7.90
C TYR A 89 16.26 -10.44 8.65
N ILE A 90 16.79 -9.32 8.18
CA ILE A 90 17.75 -8.48 8.88
C ILE A 90 17.14 -7.10 9.12
N GLU A 91 17.62 -6.45 10.19
CA GLU A 91 17.29 -5.06 10.51
C GLU A 91 18.59 -4.25 10.56
N ARG A 92 18.68 -3.25 9.69
CA ARG A 92 19.85 -2.37 9.50
C ARG A 92 19.41 -0.97 9.10
N SER A 93 20.26 0.03 9.36
CA SER A 93 20.02 1.38 8.87
C SER A 93 20.02 1.39 7.33
N ILE A 94 19.33 2.35 6.73
CA ILE A 94 19.33 2.52 5.28
C ILE A 94 20.76 2.81 4.77
N GLU A 95 21.57 3.55 5.54
CA GLU A 95 22.97 3.81 5.22
C GLU A 95 23.85 2.54 5.22
N ASP A 96 23.65 1.64 6.19
CA ASP A 96 24.35 0.36 6.22
C ASP A 96 23.98 -0.46 4.98
N ILE A 97 22.69 -0.52 4.65
CA ILE A 97 22.17 -1.27 3.48
C ILE A 97 22.70 -0.67 2.18
N TYR A 98 22.72 0.65 2.07
CA TYR A 98 23.32 1.37 0.94
C TYR A 98 24.77 0.96 0.74
N THR A 99 25.56 0.98 1.81
CA THR A 99 26.99 0.62 1.78
C THR A 99 27.20 -0.85 1.44
N GLU A 100 26.37 -1.74 2.00
CA GLU A 100 26.55 -3.19 1.93
C GLU A 100 25.98 -3.85 0.66
N LEU A 101 24.87 -3.32 0.13
CA LEU A 101 24.19 -3.85 -1.07
C LEU A 101 24.42 -2.99 -2.31
N ARG A 102 24.87 -1.73 -2.15
CA ARG A 102 25.03 -0.76 -3.24
C ARG A 102 23.75 -0.53 -4.06
N LEU A 103 22.60 -0.58 -3.38
CA LEU A 103 21.32 -0.18 -3.98
C LEU A 103 21.30 1.35 -4.11
N PRO A 104 20.79 1.92 -5.22
CA PRO A 104 20.68 3.38 -5.37
C PRO A 104 19.80 4.02 -4.29
N LYS A 105 20.11 5.25 -3.90
CA LYS A 105 19.36 5.98 -2.86
C LYS A 105 17.87 6.11 -3.18
N PHE A 106 17.51 6.38 -4.43
CA PHE A 106 16.10 6.45 -4.84
C PHE A 106 15.34 5.16 -4.56
N TYR A 107 15.96 4.00 -4.79
CA TYR A 107 15.31 2.71 -4.59
C TYR A 107 15.10 2.43 -3.09
N LEU A 108 16.12 2.73 -2.27
CA LEU A 108 16.03 2.64 -0.81
C LEU A 108 14.97 3.58 -0.22
N TYR A 109 14.81 4.78 -0.79
CA TYR A 109 13.74 5.70 -0.40
C TYR A 109 12.35 5.07 -0.61
N PHE A 110 12.08 4.48 -1.77
CA PHE A 110 10.79 3.82 -2.01
C PHE A 110 10.59 2.55 -1.19
N MET A 111 11.65 1.77 -0.93
CA MET A 111 11.62 0.66 0.02
C MET A 111 11.19 1.14 1.42
N TYR A 112 11.76 2.26 1.89
CA TYR A 112 11.38 2.85 3.17
C TYR A 112 9.93 3.36 3.18
N LYS A 113 9.50 4.05 2.12
CA LYS A 113 8.11 4.53 2.03
C LYS A 113 7.08 3.41 2.03
N ILE A 114 7.40 2.28 1.41
CA ILE A 114 6.55 1.09 1.47
C ILE A 114 6.52 0.51 2.88
N GLN A 115 7.69 0.36 3.52
CA GLN A 115 7.73 -0.10 4.90
C GLN A 115 6.96 0.82 5.85
N GLU A 116 7.12 2.14 5.74
CA GLU A 116 6.38 3.16 6.51
C GLU A 116 4.87 2.98 6.30
N PHE A 117 4.42 2.74 5.07
CA PHE A 117 3.02 2.42 4.80
C PHE A 117 2.53 1.15 5.52
N TYR A 118 3.28 0.05 5.48
CA TYR A 118 2.84 -1.18 6.13
C TYR A 118 2.92 -1.13 7.66
N LEU A 119 4.03 -0.64 8.21
CA LEU A 119 4.26 -0.66 9.65
C LEU A 119 3.51 0.46 10.37
N ASP A 120 3.57 1.68 9.85
CA ASP A 120 3.07 2.86 10.56
C ASP A 120 1.64 3.20 10.14
N ILE A 121 1.30 3.06 8.86
CA ILE A 121 -0.05 3.36 8.35
C ILE A 121 -0.99 2.16 8.46
N LEU A 122 -0.61 0.96 8.04
CA LEU A 122 -1.47 -0.22 8.19
C LEU A 122 -1.37 -0.86 9.58
N GLY A 123 -0.33 -0.51 10.35
CA GLY A 123 -0.12 -1.01 11.71
C GLY A 123 0.36 -2.47 11.75
N ILE A 124 0.89 -3.00 10.64
CA ILE A 124 1.39 -4.37 10.58
C ILE A 124 2.50 -4.56 11.62
N PRO A 125 2.44 -5.62 12.44
CA PRO A 125 3.51 -5.93 13.37
C PRO A 125 4.86 -6.09 12.65
N ARG A 126 5.88 -5.44 13.19
CA ARG A 126 7.22 -5.34 12.58
C ARG A 126 7.88 -6.70 12.34
N ASP A 127 7.61 -7.69 13.19
CA ASP A 127 8.08 -9.07 13.07
C ASP A 127 7.37 -9.87 11.96
N ARG A 128 6.26 -9.34 11.41
CA ARG A 128 5.47 -9.94 10.33
C ARG A 128 5.68 -9.27 8.97
N PHE A 129 6.62 -8.35 8.84
CA PHE A 129 6.90 -7.63 7.60
C PHE A 129 8.36 -7.81 7.18
N ARG A 130 8.60 -8.00 5.88
CA ARG A 130 9.93 -7.87 5.27
C ARG A 130 9.85 -7.46 3.80
N LEU A 131 10.94 -6.87 3.31
CA LEU A 131 11.22 -6.73 1.89
C LEU A 131 12.18 -7.86 1.46
N TYR A 132 11.71 -8.77 0.62
CA TYR A 132 12.43 -9.97 0.20
C TYR A 132 13.10 -9.76 -1.16
N GLU A 133 14.43 -9.73 -1.21
CA GLU A 133 15.18 -9.57 -2.46
C GLU A 133 15.05 -10.85 -3.31
N LEU A 134 14.68 -10.76 -4.58
CA LEU A 134 14.66 -11.90 -5.52
C LEU A 134 16.03 -12.13 -6.15
N ASP A 135 16.43 -13.40 -6.30
CA ASP A 135 17.69 -13.73 -6.96
C ASP A 135 17.61 -13.56 -8.49
N GLU A 136 18.74 -13.67 -9.18
CA GLU A 136 18.80 -13.49 -10.63
C GLU A 136 18.01 -14.54 -11.43
N LYS A 137 17.73 -15.72 -10.85
CA LYS A 137 16.99 -16.80 -11.49
C LYS A 137 15.49 -16.68 -11.24
N GLU A 138 15.09 -16.03 -10.14
CA GLU A 138 13.71 -15.80 -9.73
C GLU A 138 13.15 -14.51 -10.33
N ARG A 139 13.98 -13.47 -10.52
CA ARG A 139 13.54 -12.20 -11.09
C ARG A 139 13.34 -12.29 -12.61
N SER A 140 12.40 -11.51 -13.13
CA SER A 140 12.31 -11.23 -14.56
C SER A 140 13.61 -10.61 -15.07
N PHE A 141 14.07 -11.01 -16.27
CA PHE A 141 15.37 -10.59 -16.82
C PHE A 141 15.55 -9.06 -16.97
N TYR A 142 14.45 -8.31 -17.05
CA TYR A 142 14.43 -6.85 -17.16
C TYR A 142 14.39 -6.11 -15.81
N ASN A 143 14.25 -6.83 -14.68
CA ASN A 143 14.27 -6.23 -13.35
C ASN A 143 15.72 -6.15 -12.86
N ARG A 144 16.24 -4.92 -12.75
CA ARG A 144 17.57 -4.67 -12.18
C ARG A 144 17.61 -4.86 -10.68
N TYR A 145 16.57 -4.42 -10.01
CA TYR A 145 16.33 -4.63 -8.58
C TYR A 145 14.89 -5.11 -8.42
N HIS A 146 14.70 -6.13 -7.59
CA HIS A 146 13.41 -6.76 -7.37
C HIS A 146 13.31 -7.15 -5.90
N PHE A 147 12.42 -6.46 -5.18
CA PHE A 147 12.08 -6.79 -3.81
C PHE A 147 10.58 -7.03 -3.71
N ASP A 148 10.20 -8.22 -3.23
CA ASP A 148 8.83 -8.52 -2.86
C ASP A 148 8.52 -7.90 -1.50
N VAL A 149 7.31 -7.39 -1.36
CA VAL A 149 6.75 -7.03 -0.06
C VAL A 149 6.06 -8.26 0.49
N GLU A 150 6.59 -8.82 1.57
CA GLU A 150 6.06 -10.04 2.16
C GLU A 150 5.53 -9.82 3.57
N LEU A 151 4.39 -10.47 3.84
CA LEU A 151 3.79 -10.54 5.16
C LEU A 151 3.86 -11.95 5.70
N TYR A 152 4.11 -12.10 7.00
CA TYR A 152 4.06 -13.39 7.68
C TYR A 152 2.66 -13.67 8.22
N LEU A 153 2.02 -14.69 7.65
CA LEU A 153 0.73 -15.19 8.09
C LEU A 153 0.95 -16.53 8.79
N ASP A 154 0.39 -16.70 9.99
CA ASP A 154 0.46 -17.98 10.69
C ASP A 154 -0.10 -19.09 9.78
N GLU A 155 0.48 -20.29 9.84
CA GLU A 155 0.15 -21.45 8.98
C GLU A 155 0.52 -21.32 7.48
N LEU A 156 0.45 -20.13 6.88
CA LEU A 156 0.80 -19.91 5.47
C LEU A 156 2.27 -19.51 5.26
N GLY A 157 2.93 -18.99 6.30
CA GLY A 157 4.30 -18.49 6.24
C GLY A 157 4.41 -17.10 5.60
N TRP A 158 5.56 -16.82 5.00
CA TRP A 158 5.79 -15.58 4.27
C TRP A 158 5.08 -15.61 2.93
N VAL A 159 4.30 -14.56 2.67
CA VAL A 159 3.51 -14.45 1.46
C VAL A 159 3.70 -13.07 0.82
N GLU A 160 3.94 -13.06 -0.49
CA GLU A 160 4.05 -11.86 -1.31
C GLU A 160 2.70 -11.15 -1.42
N VAL A 161 2.65 -9.88 -1.03
CA VAL A 161 1.47 -9.01 -1.13
C VAL A 161 1.67 -7.81 -2.07
N GLY A 162 2.90 -7.62 -2.55
CA GLY A 162 3.28 -6.61 -3.51
C GLY A 162 4.75 -6.71 -3.86
N GLY A 163 5.27 -5.75 -4.62
CA GLY A 163 6.64 -5.74 -5.07
C GLY A 163 7.12 -4.37 -5.55
N ILE A 164 8.44 -4.23 -5.57
CA ILE A 164 9.18 -3.02 -5.94
C ILE A 164 10.12 -3.41 -7.08
N HIS A 165 9.83 -2.99 -8.31
CA HIS A 165 10.55 -3.43 -9.49
C HIS A 165 11.19 -2.23 -10.19
N PHE A 166 12.54 -2.20 -10.22
CA PHE A 166 13.24 -1.26 -11.08
C PHE A 166 13.45 -1.91 -12.45
N ARG A 167 12.59 -1.56 -13.42
CA ARG A 167 12.44 -2.23 -14.71
C ARG A 167 13.19 -1.47 -15.78
N ALA A 168 14.50 -1.67 -15.89
CA ALA A 168 15.33 -0.93 -16.82
C ALA A 168 16.37 -1.80 -17.53
N ILE A 169 16.54 -1.56 -18.83
CA ILE A 169 17.52 -2.23 -19.68
C ILE A 169 18.63 -1.26 -20.09
N GLU A 170 19.82 -1.82 -20.39
CA GLU A 170 20.93 -1.06 -20.95
C GLU A 170 20.85 -1.05 -22.47
N LEU A 171 20.93 0.15 -23.05
CA LEU A 171 21.16 0.32 -24.48
C LEU A 171 22.60 0.77 -24.70
N THR A 172 23.29 0.06 -25.58
CA THR A 172 24.61 0.37 -26.12
C THR A 172 24.51 0.68 -27.61
N LYS A 173 25.60 1.19 -28.20
CA LYS A 173 25.67 1.42 -29.66
C LYS A 173 25.36 0.15 -30.45
N ASP A 174 25.85 -1.01 -30.00
CA ASP A 174 25.65 -2.29 -30.68
C ASP A 174 24.17 -2.69 -30.65
N THR A 175 23.54 -2.66 -29.47
CA THR A 175 22.11 -2.99 -29.35
C THR A 175 21.21 -2.04 -30.17
N VAL A 176 21.59 -0.77 -30.28
CA VAL A 176 20.84 0.20 -31.08
C VAL A 176 21.08 0.00 -32.58
N ASN A 177 22.25 -0.50 -32.97
CA ASN A 177 22.57 -0.77 -34.36
C ASN A 177 21.74 -1.91 -34.96
N ASP A 178 21.29 -2.85 -34.14
CA ASP A 178 20.43 -3.97 -34.53
C ASP A 178 18.96 -3.57 -34.74
N ILE A 179 18.58 -2.33 -34.42
CA ILE A 179 17.22 -1.84 -34.62
C ILE A 179 16.94 -1.60 -36.12
N ASN A 180 15.92 -2.28 -36.64
CA ASN A 180 15.52 -2.21 -38.05
C ASN A 180 15.01 -0.82 -38.46
N ASN A 181 14.25 -0.13 -37.61
CA ASN A 181 13.69 1.17 -37.92
C ASN A 181 14.77 2.26 -37.90
N LYS A 182 15.14 2.78 -39.09
CA LYS A 182 16.21 3.79 -39.26
C LYS A 182 15.95 5.08 -38.48
N LYS A 183 14.69 5.52 -38.37
CA LYS A 183 14.34 6.77 -37.66
C LYS A 183 14.59 6.61 -36.16
N ILE A 184 14.13 5.51 -35.58
CA ILE A 184 14.32 5.22 -34.16
C ILE A 184 15.80 4.97 -33.86
N LYS A 185 16.48 4.16 -34.68
CA LYS A 185 17.93 3.93 -34.58
C LYS A 185 18.72 5.24 -34.54
N ASN A 186 18.53 6.12 -35.51
CA ASN A 186 19.24 7.41 -35.56
C ASN A 186 18.93 8.29 -34.34
N MET A 187 17.68 8.28 -33.87
CA MET A 187 17.28 9.02 -32.67
C MET A 187 17.99 8.49 -31.43
N LEU A 188 18.04 7.17 -31.22
CA LEU A 188 18.70 6.54 -30.08
C LEU A 188 20.22 6.71 -30.14
N LEU A 189 20.84 6.61 -31.33
CA LEU A 189 22.26 6.90 -31.51
C LEU A 189 22.62 8.34 -31.11
N LYS A 190 21.72 9.30 -31.35
CA LYS A 190 21.90 10.69 -30.91
C LYS A 190 21.78 10.84 -29.39
N ILE A 191 20.90 10.08 -28.75
CA ILE A 191 20.79 10.08 -27.26
C ILE A 191 22.05 9.44 -26.64
N LEU A 192 22.61 8.41 -27.29
CA LEU A 192 23.87 7.77 -26.91
C LEU A 192 25.12 8.61 -27.23
N GLU A 193 24.99 9.76 -27.89
CA GLU A 193 26.15 10.57 -28.28
C GLU A 193 26.90 11.05 -27.03
N GLY A 194 28.19 10.67 -26.93
CA GLY A 194 29.02 10.96 -25.75
C GLY A 194 28.77 10.05 -24.54
N ARG A 195 27.98 8.97 -24.68
CA ARG A 195 27.76 7.95 -23.63
C ARG A 195 28.06 6.56 -24.18
N ASP A 196 28.65 5.69 -23.35
CA ASP A 196 28.85 4.28 -23.72
C ASP A 196 27.54 3.50 -23.66
N LYS A 197 26.66 3.88 -22.74
CA LYS A 197 25.34 3.28 -22.54
C LYS A 197 24.34 4.27 -21.95
N ILE A 198 23.06 3.96 -22.14
CA ILE A 198 21.93 4.63 -21.47
C ILE A 198 20.98 3.59 -20.87
N LEU A 199 20.17 4.02 -19.92
CA LEU A 199 19.10 3.22 -19.35
C LEU A 199 17.75 3.67 -19.87
N VAL A 200 16.87 2.71 -20.09
CA VAL A 200 15.48 2.97 -20.50
C VAL A 200 14.56 1.97 -19.81
N GLY A 201 13.35 2.40 -19.49
CA GLY A 201 12.28 1.53 -19.00
C GLY A 201 12.00 0.41 -19.98
N TYR A 202 11.93 -0.84 -19.51
CA TYR A 202 11.76 -2.00 -20.39
C TYR A 202 10.48 -1.92 -21.23
N ASP A 203 9.35 -1.61 -20.59
CA ASP A 203 8.06 -1.53 -21.29
C ASP A 203 8.02 -0.31 -22.22
N LEU A 204 8.63 0.81 -21.82
CA LEU A 204 8.77 1.99 -22.68
C LEU A 204 9.59 1.69 -23.95
N TYR A 205 10.69 0.96 -23.81
CA TYR A 205 11.51 0.55 -24.94
C TYR A 205 10.73 -0.37 -25.88
N ASN A 206 10.04 -1.38 -25.34
CA ASN A 206 9.24 -2.29 -26.17
C ASN A 206 8.12 -1.56 -26.90
N HIS A 207 7.43 -0.62 -26.23
CA HIS A 207 6.43 0.23 -26.87
C HIS A 207 7.06 1.04 -28.00
N LEU A 208 8.17 1.74 -27.76
CA LEU A 208 8.88 2.52 -28.79
C LEU A 208 9.23 1.65 -30.02
N ILE A 209 9.76 0.45 -29.83
CA ILE A 209 10.22 -0.41 -30.93
C ILE A 209 9.05 -1.05 -31.68
N LEU A 210 8.00 -1.49 -30.99
CA LEU A 210 6.88 -2.22 -31.59
C LEU A 210 5.82 -1.29 -32.21
N SER A 211 5.52 -0.14 -31.58
CA SER A 211 4.53 0.81 -32.10
C SER A 211 5.14 1.88 -33.00
N GLU A 212 6.46 2.04 -32.97
CA GLU A 212 7.22 3.11 -33.62
C GLU A 212 6.84 4.55 -33.16
N GLU A 213 6.08 4.65 -32.06
CA GLU A 213 5.67 5.92 -31.48
C GLU A 213 6.83 6.54 -30.70
N THR A 214 7.19 7.78 -31.03
CA THR A 214 8.35 8.46 -30.41
C THR A 214 7.98 9.33 -29.20
N GLY A 215 6.71 9.29 -28.74
CA GLY A 215 6.21 10.07 -27.60
C GLY A 215 6.89 9.75 -26.26
N PHE A 216 7.69 8.69 -26.22
CA PHE A 216 8.49 8.27 -25.08
C PHE A 216 9.84 9.03 -24.96
N VAL A 217 10.26 9.73 -26.01
CA VAL A 217 11.51 10.52 -26.00
C VAL A 217 11.21 11.95 -25.59
N LEU A 218 11.72 12.35 -24.43
CA LEU A 218 11.51 13.69 -23.89
C LEU A 218 12.70 14.59 -24.18
N THR A 219 12.45 15.90 -24.26
CA THR A 219 13.49 16.91 -24.43
C THR A 219 13.55 17.76 -23.17
N LYS A 220 14.71 17.77 -22.51
CA LYS A 220 14.99 18.60 -21.34
C LYS A 220 15.09 20.09 -21.72
N PRO A 221 14.98 21.02 -20.75
CA PRO A 221 15.16 22.45 -20.99
C PRO A 221 16.51 22.83 -21.64
N ASP A 222 17.56 22.04 -21.41
CA ASP A 222 18.89 22.21 -22.02
C ASP A 222 18.98 21.65 -23.46
N GLY A 223 17.88 21.14 -24.01
CA GLY A 223 17.80 20.55 -25.34
C GLY A 223 18.25 19.09 -25.41
N LYS A 224 18.72 18.49 -24.31
CA LYS A 224 19.09 17.06 -24.29
C LYS A 224 17.85 16.19 -24.42
N LYS A 225 17.96 15.15 -25.23
CA LYS A 225 16.93 14.12 -25.34
C LYS A 225 17.21 13.00 -24.35
N ILE A 226 16.16 12.53 -23.71
CA ILE A 226 16.23 11.46 -22.72
C ILE A 226 15.15 10.42 -22.97
N LEU A 227 15.40 9.22 -22.44
CA LEU A 227 14.42 8.17 -22.30
C LEU A 227 14.19 7.95 -20.81
N PRO A 228 12.93 7.93 -20.33
CA PRO A 228 12.65 7.66 -18.94
C PRO A 228 13.05 6.21 -18.59
N VAL A 229 13.46 6.03 -17.35
CA VAL A 229 13.43 4.74 -16.67
C VAL A 229 12.16 4.61 -15.85
N GLU A 230 11.89 3.40 -15.36
CA GLU A 230 10.64 3.05 -14.69
C GLU A 230 10.91 2.33 -13.37
N LEU A 231 10.26 2.81 -12.31
CA LEU A 231 10.09 2.11 -11.05
C LEU A 231 8.61 1.76 -10.88
N GLU A 232 8.33 0.47 -10.82
CA GLU A 232 7.01 -0.08 -10.61
C GLU A 232 6.84 -0.45 -9.12
N LEU A 233 5.77 0.06 -8.50
CA LEU A 233 5.29 -0.42 -7.21
C LEU A 233 3.96 -1.13 -7.45
N SER A 234 3.91 -2.45 -7.28
CA SER A 234 2.72 -3.27 -7.55
C SER A 234 2.20 -3.89 -6.26
N PHE A 235 0.88 -3.82 -6.02
CA PHE A 235 0.24 -4.35 -4.82
C PHE A 235 -1.00 -5.14 -5.17
N GLY A 236 -1.09 -6.39 -4.68
CA GLY A 236 -2.30 -7.20 -4.79
C GLY A 236 -3.30 -6.82 -3.70
N ILE A 237 -4.37 -6.11 -4.04
CA ILE A 237 -5.33 -5.58 -3.06
C ILE A 237 -6.00 -6.71 -2.26
N ASP A 238 -6.43 -7.77 -2.93
CA ASP A 238 -7.09 -8.92 -2.29
C ASP A 238 -6.17 -9.62 -1.27
N ARG A 239 -4.88 -9.79 -1.60
CA ARG A 239 -3.89 -10.38 -0.69
C ARG A 239 -3.65 -9.49 0.53
N ASN A 240 -3.57 -8.18 0.33
CA ASN A 240 -3.41 -7.21 1.43
C ASN A 240 -4.62 -7.21 2.36
N ILE A 241 -5.84 -7.19 1.82
CA ILE A 241 -7.08 -7.27 2.63
C ILE A 241 -7.11 -8.58 3.42
N PHE A 242 -6.78 -9.70 2.79
CA PHE A 242 -6.72 -10.99 3.46
C PHE A 242 -5.70 -11.02 4.58
N ALA A 243 -4.50 -10.49 4.33
CA ALA A 243 -3.44 -10.41 5.33
C ALA A 243 -3.83 -9.52 6.52
N LEU A 244 -4.51 -8.39 6.28
CA LEU A 244 -5.04 -7.53 7.36
C LEU A 244 -6.04 -8.28 8.22
N ILE A 245 -7.00 -8.99 7.60
CA ILE A 245 -7.97 -9.79 8.35
C ILE A 245 -7.25 -10.86 9.16
N TRP A 246 -6.29 -11.56 8.57
CA TRP A 246 -5.55 -12.65 9.23
C TRP A 246 -4.73 -12.16 10.42
N ILE A 247 -3.93 -11.11 10.23
CA ILE A 247 -3.00 -10.58 11.25
C ILE A 247 -3.77 -9.95 12.41
N PHE A 248 -4.91 -9.29 12.13
CA PHE A 248 -5.69 -8.60 13.15
C PHE A 248 -6.85 -9.42 13.71
N TYR A 249 -6.99 -10.69 13.32
CA TYR A 249 -8.00 -11.59 13.88
C TYR A 249 -7.49 -12.21 15.19
N PHE A 250 -8.23 -12.00 16.27
CA PHE A 250 -7.92 -12.57 17.58
C PHE A 250 -9.10 -13.35 18.15
N LYS A 251 -8.79 -14.45 18.83
CA LYS A 251 -9.68 -15.14 19.77
C LYS A 251 -9.14 -14.93 21.17
N GLU A 252 -9.97 -14.38 22.05
CA GLU A 252 -9.60 -14.09 23.44
C GLU A 252 -10.67 -14.56 24.42
N LEU A 253 -10.26 -14.92 25.64
CA LEU A 253 -11.17 -15.27 26.72
C LEU A 253 -11.49 -14.04 27.57
N VAL A 254 -12.77 -13.64 27.58
CA VAL A 254 -13.26 -12.53 28.40
C VAL A 254 -14.37 -13.07 29.30
N ASN A 255 -14.19 -12.97 30.62
CA ASN A 255 -15.14 -13.48 31.62
C ASN A 255 -15.52 -14.96 31.42
N LYS A 256 -14.53 -15.80 31.06
CA LYS A 256 -14.69 -17.23 30.74
C LYS A 256 -15.50 -17.53 29.47
N GLU A 257 -15.81 -16.52 28.66
CA GLU A 257 -16.41 -16.68 27.34
C GLU A 257 -15.40 -16.33 26.24
N GLU A 258 -15.39 -17.12 25.17
CA GLU A 258 -14.61 -16.81 23.98
C GLU A 258 -15.20 -15.60 23.24
N ARG A 259 -14.32 -14.70 22.81
CA ARG A 259 -14.63 -13.55 21.95
C ARG A 259 -13.76 -13.61 20.72
N ILE A 260 -14.39 -13.39 19.57
CA ILE A 260 -13.70 -13.05 18.34
C ILE A 260 -13.64 -11.52 18.24
N VAL A 261 -12.45 -10.98 17.98
CA VAL A 261 -12.25 -9.55 17.75
C VAL A 261 -11.31 -9.31 16.58
N LEU A 262 -11.71 -8.43 15.67
CA LEU A 262 -10.89 -8.00 14.53
C LEU A 262 -10.29 -6.62 14.85
N ARG A 263 -9.00 -6.58 15.21
CA ARG A 263 -8.32 -5.40 15.75
C ARG A 263 -7.76 -4.47 14.68
N LEU A 264 -8.57 -4.11 13.69
CA LEU A 264 -8.19 -3.15 12.65
C LEU A 264 -7.99 -1.74 13.23
N LYS A 265 -7.08 -0.96 12.67
CA LYS A 265 -6.98 0.46 13.01
C LYS A 265 -8.31 1.18 12.69
N PRO A 266 -8.77 2.16 13.47
CA PRO A 266 -10.07 2.79 13.25
C PRO A 266 -10.30 3.28 11.81
N TYR A 267 -9.28 3.89 11.19
CA TYR A 267 -9.36 4.45 9.84
C TYR A 267 -9.29 3.45 8.68
N ILE A 268 -9.17 2.15 8.98
CA ILE A 268 -9.30 1.07 7.98
C ILE A 268 -10.46 0.12 8.34
N ALA A 269 -11.21 0.41 9.39
CA ALA A 269 -12.34 -0.43 9.79
C ALA A 269 -13.48 -0.27 8.76
N PRO A 270 -14.14 -1.36 8.34
CA PRO A 270 -15.22 -1.30 7.34
C PRO A 270 -16.48 -0.61 7.87
N ILE A 271 -16.63 -0.57 9.19
CA ILE A 271 -17.67 0.14 9.91
C ILE A 271 -16.95 0.88 11.02
N GLU A 272 -17.15 2.19 11.10
CA GLU A 272 -16.47 3.06 12.06
C GLU A 272 -17.25 3.14 13.37
N VAL A 273 -18.57 3.16 13.29
CA VAL A 273 -19.45 3.34 14.44
C VAL A 273 -20.66 2.41 14.40
N ALA A 274 -20.98 1.76 15.50
CA ALA A 274 -22.24 1.06 15.67
C ALA A 274 -23.13 1.74 16.71
N VAL A 275 -24.39 2.02 16.37
CA VAL A 275 -25.37 2.66 17.24
C VAL A 275 -26.36 1.63 17.76
N LEU A 276 -26.34 1.41 19.07
CA LEU A 276 -26.97 0.25 19.72
C LEU A 276 -27.90 0.72 20.87
N PRO A 277 -29.23 0.49 20.80
CA PRO A 277 -30.06 0.67 21.98
C PRO A 277 -29.76 -0.42 23.03
N LEU A 278 -29.84 -0.08 24.31
CA LEU A 278 -29.61 -1.02 25.41
C LEU A 278 -30.61 -2.18 25.36
N LEU A 279 -31.89 -1.89 25.11
CA LEU A 279 -32.97 -2.86 25.02
C LEU A 279 -33.72 -2.74 23.71
N GLU A 280 -33.92 -3.87 23.04
CA GLU A 280 -34.60 -3.95 21.75
C GLU A 280 -36.09 -3.64 21.84
N ASN A 281 -36.73 -4.05 22.94
CA ASN A 281 -38.19 -3.93 23.12
C ASN A 281 -38.63 -2.56 23.66
N LYS A 282 -37.69 -1.68 24.05
CA LYS A 282 -38.01 -0.36 24.58
C LYS A 282 -38.02 0.66 23.44
N LYS A 283 -39.21 0.92 22.90
CA LYS A 283 -39.44 1.81 21.73
C LYS A 283 -38.76 3.18 21.84
N GLU A 284 -38.71 3.77 23.03
CA GLU A 284 -38.08 5.08 23.27
C GLU A 284 -36.57 5.05 23.02
N LEU A 285 -35.87 4.01 23.51
CA LEU A 285 -34.43 3.83 23.28
C LEU A 285 -34.14 3.57 21.82
N VAL A 286 -34.93 2.71 21.18
CA VAL A 286 -34.80 2.40 19.75
C VAL A 286 -35.01 3.67 18.90
N ARG A 287 -36.01 4.49 19.23
CA ARG A 287 -36.26 5.75 18.52
C ARG A 287 -35.08 6.71 18.67
N LYS A 288 -34.56 6.89 19.89
CA LYS A 288 -33.41 7.78 20.14
C LYS A 288 -32.13 7.25 19.49
N ALA A 289 -31.91 5.94 19.48
CA ALA A 289 -30.79 5.32 18.76
C ALA A 289 -30.88 5.55 17.24
N LYS A 290 -32.07 5.46 16.64
CA LYS A 290 -32.27 5.80 15.21
C LYS A 290 -32.02 7.27 14.91
N GLU A 291 -32.41 8.18 15.80
CA GLU A 291 -32.10 9.61 15.69
C GLU A 291 -30.58 9.84 15.66
N ILE A 292 -29.84 9.26 16.62
CA ILE A 292 -28.38 9.37 16.69
C ILE A 292 -27.71 8.74 15.46
N TYR A 293 -28.17 7.56 15.03
CA TYR A 293 -27.69 6.91 13.81
C TYR A 293 -27.84 7.80 12.57
N ASN A 294 -28.94 8.55 12.45
CA ASN A 294 -29.14 9.49 11.34
C ASN A 294 -28.24 10.72 11.45
N HIS A 295 -27.87 11.15 12.66
CA HIS A 295 -26.95 12.27 12.88
C HIS A 295 -25.48 11.90 12.63
N LEU A 296 -25.11 10.62 12.69
CA LEU A 296 -23.74 10.14 12.50
C LEU A 296 -23.45 9.67 11.05
N LYS A 297 -24.18 10.19 10.07
CA LYS A 297 -24.10 9.74 8.67
C LYS A 297 -22.86 10.19 7.91
N GLU A 298 -22.01 11.02 8.52
CA GLU A 298 -20.67 11.31 8.00
C GLU A 298 -19.66 10.20 8.27
N PHE A 299 -20.02 9.23 9.12
CA PHE A 299 -19.24 8.02 9.38
C PHE A 299 -19.86 6.82 8.67
N ASP A 300 -19.07 5.78 8.45
CA ASP A 300 -19.58 4.45 8.11
C ASP A 300 -20.25 3.84 9.34
N VAL A 301 -21.55 4.11 9.47
CA VAL A 301 -22.35 3.80 10.66
C VAL A 301 -23.35 2.68 10.43
N ILE A 302 -23.46 1.77 11.40
CA ILE A 302 -24.50 0.72 11.44
C ILE A 302 -25.43 0.90 12.64
N PHE A 303 -26.70 0.56 12.45
CA PHE A 303 -27.68 0.44 13.53
C PHE A 303 -28.03 -1.02 13.76
N ASP A 304 -28.01 -1.47 15.02
CA ASP A 304 -28.41 -2.82 15.38
C ASP A 304 -29.14 -2.80 16.72
N SER A 305 -30.40 -3.26 16.73
CA SER A 305 -31.21 -3.41 17.92
C SER A 305 -31.50 -4.85 18.27
N SER A 306 -30.99 -5.85 17.56
CA SER A 306 -31.40 -7.25 17.74
C SER A 306 -30.66 -7.94 18.89
N GLY A 307 -31.37 -8.66 19.76
CA GLY A 307 -30.81 -9.46 20.86
C GLY A 307 -30.39 -8.65 22.09
N SER A 308 -29.47 -9.21 22.89
CA SER A 308 -28.89 -8.52 24.06
C SER A 308 -27.76 -7.58 23.64
N ILE A 309 -27.49 -6.55 24.46
CA ILE A 309 -26.40 -5.61 24.20
C ILE A 309 -25.03 -6.29 24.10
N GLY A 310 -24.79 -7.32 24.92
CA GLY A 310 -23.56 -8.12 24.85
C GLY A 310 -23.41 -8.84 23.51
N ARG A 311 -24.49 -9.45 22.98
CA ARG A 311 -24.48 -10.09 21.66
C ARG A 311 -24.22 -9.08 20.54
N ARG A 312 -24.79 -7.87 20.64
CA ARG A 312 -24.51 -6.78 19.70
C ARG A 312 -23.04 -6.39 19.72
N TYR A 313 -22.45 -6.15 20.90
CA TYR A 313 -21.02 -5.88 21.01
C TYR A 313 -20.18 -7.00 20.39
N ARG A 314 -20.46 -8.28 20.68
CA ARG A 314 -19.72 -9.41 20.10
C ARG A 314 -19.77 -9.42 18.57
N ARG A 315 -20.91 -9.11 17.94
CA ARG A 315 -21.02 -9.00 16.49
C ARG A 315 -20.15 -7.88 15.92
N GLN A 316 -20.18 -6.71 16.56
CA GLN A 316 -19.41 -5.55 16.14
C GLN A 316 -17.90 -5.75 16.35
N ASP A 317 -17.53 -6.39 17.45
CA ASP A 317 -16.15 -6.77 17.75
C ASP A 317 -15.57 -7.70 16.66
N ALA A 318 -16.36 -8.71 16.24
CA ALA A 318 -15.94 -9.70 15.26
C ALA A 318 -15.73 -9.13 13.85
N ILE A 319 -16.44 -8.06 13.49
CA ILE A 319 -16.29 -7.38 12.19
C ILE A 319 -15.39 -6.13 12.28
N GLY A 320 -14.83 -5.86 13.45
CA GLY A 320 -13.80 -4.85 13.65
C GLY A 320 -14.28 -3.43 13.87
N THR A 321 -15.57 -3.21 14.16
CA THR A 321 -16.11 -1.87 14.45
C THR A 321 -15.42 -1.27 15.69
N PRO A 322 -14.67 -0.16 15.57
CA PRO A 322 -13.83 0.35 16.66
C PRO A 322 -14.67 0.98 17.78
N PHE A 323 -15.80 1.60 17.46
CA PHE A 323 -16.63 2.32 18.43
C PHE A 323 -18.09 1.85 18.41
N CYS A 324 -18.61 1.48 19.58
CA CYS A 324 -20.04 1.21 19.77
C CYS A 324 -20.67 2.29 20.64
N VAL A 325 -21.64 3.03 20.12
CA VAL A 325 -22.43 4.04 20.83
C VAL A 325 -23.70 3.40 21.37
N THR A 326 -23.83 3.37 22.69
CA THR A 326 -24.96 2.75 23.38
C THR A 326 -25.92 3.77 23.96
N ILE A 327 -27.20 3.58 23.67
CA ILE A 327 -28.32 4.40 24.13
C ILE A 327 -29.04 3.67 25.26
N ASP A 328 -28.98 4.21 26.46
CA ASP A 328 -29.56 3.61 27.68
C ASP A 328 -30.63 4.50 28.33
N TYR A 329 -31.13 4.08 29.48
CA TYR A 329 -32.15 4.84 30.21
C TYR A 329 -31.67 6.21 30.66
N GLN A 330 -30.38 6.35 30.95
CA GLN A 330 -29.82 7.62 31.38
C GLN A 330 -29.74 8.58 30.18
N THR A 331 -29.53 8.09 28.96
CA THR A 331 -29.64 8.90 27.73
C THR A 331 -30.97 9.65 27.63
N LEU A 332 -32.09 9.03 28.05
CA LEU A 332 -33.41 9.69 28.02
C LEU A 332 -33.58 10.76 29.11
N LYS A 333 -32.70 10.78 30.12
CA LYS A 333 -32.75 11.73 31.24
C LYS A 333 -31.81 12.92 31.04
N ASP A 334 -30.60 12.67 30.56
CA ASP A 334 -29.52 13.67 30.55
C ASP A 334 -28.87 13.89 29.17
N ASN A 335 -29.41 13.30 28.10
CA ASN A 335 -28.88 13.40 26.73
C ASN A 335 -27.40 12.99 26.60
N THR A 336 -26.95 12.04 27.43
CA THR A 336 -25.61 11.43 27.29
C THR A 336 -25.68 10.01 26.75
N VAL A 337 -24.68 9.62 25.96
CA VAL A 337 -24.51 8.26 25.43
C VAL A 337 -23.18 7.67 25.87
N THR A 338 -23.09 6.34 25.81
CA THR A 338 -21.85 5.63 26.14
C THR A 338 -21.13 5.21 24.87
N ILE A 339 -19.87 5.59 24.72
CA ILE A 339 -18.98 5.09 23.67
C ILE A 339 -18.15 3.95 24.26
N ARG A 340 -18.24 2.75 23.68
CA ARG A 340 -17.41 1.59 24.02
C ARG A 340 -16.32 1.42 22.97
N PHE A 341 -15.07 1.25 23.43
CA PHE A 341 -13.93 0.92 22.60
C PHE A 341 -13.85 -0.58 22.33
N ARG A 342 -13.60 -0.97 21.08
CA ARG A 342 -13.45 -2.38 20.69
C ARG A 342 -12.30 -3.05 21.44
N ASP A 343 -11.10 -2.49 21.39
CA ASP A 343 -9.90 -3.21 21.85
C ASP A 343 -9.84 -3.33 23.37
N THR A 344 -10.07 -2.23 24.10
CA THR A 344 -9.99 -2.21 25.57
C THR A 344 -11.30 -2.62 26.26
N MET A 345 -12.43 -2.60 25.53
CA MET A 345 -13.78 -2.75 26.08
C MET A 345 -14.21 -1.67 27.08
N GLU A 346 -13.36 -0.65 27.31
CA GLU A 346 -13.66 0.48 28.17
C GLU A 346 -14.81 1.31 27.62
N GLN A 347 -15.47 2.04 28.51
CA GLN A 347 -16.65 2.82 28.22
C GLN A 347 -16.48 4.23 28.75
N ILE A 348 -16.74 5.22 27.90
CA ILE A 348 -16.78 6.63 28.28
C ILE A 348 -18.16 7.19 27.99
N ARG A 349 -18.59 8.15 28.80
CA ARG A 349 -19.89 8.80 28.65
C ARG A 349 -19.72 10.20 28.09
N VAL A 350 -20.46 10.52 27.05
CA VAL A 350 -20.32 11.78 26.29
C VAL A 350 -21.70 12.36 26.05
N HIS A 351 -21.82 13.68 26.11
CA HIS A 351 -23.06 14.36 25.76
C HIS A 351 -23.31 14.24 24.24
N ILE A 352 -24.57 14.04 23.83
CA ILE A 352 -24.89 13.79 22.41
C ILE A 352 -24.39 14.94 21.49
N ASN A 353 -24.41 16.19 21.97
CA ASN A 353 -23.92 17.33 21.20
C ASN A 353 -22.42 17.26 20.89
N ASP A 354 -21.63 16.58 21.73
CA ASP A 354 -20.18 16.47 21.57
C ASP A 354 -19.77 15.14 20.91
N LEU A 355 -20.74 14.24 20.68
CA LEU A 355 -20.50 12.88 20.21
C LEU A 355 -19.73 12.85 18.88
N THR A 356 -20.17 13.62 17.89
CA THR A 356 -19.53 13.70 16.57
C THR A 356 -18.09 14.17 16.68
N THR A 357 -17.85 15.27 17.39
CA THR A 357 -16.51 15.83 17.60
C THR A 357 -15.63 14.79 18.29
N LYS A 358 -16.17 14.11 19.32
CA LYS A 358 -15.40 13.12 20.06
C LYS A 358 -15.04 11.90 19.21
N LEU A 359 -15.97 11.41 18.38
CA LEU A 359 -15.69 10.31 17.46
C LEU A 359 -14.62 10.69 16.43
N LYS A 360 -14.64 11.92 15.90
CA LYS A 360 -13.57 12.42 15.01
C LYS A 360 -12.21 12.44 15.71
N GLU A 361 -12.14 12.97 16.93
CA GLU A 361 -10.89 12.98 17.70
C GLU A 361 -10.32 11.56 17.87
N LEU A 362 -11.18 10.61 18.26
CA LEU A 362 -10.77 9.21 18.48
C LEU A 362 -10.40 8.48 17.19
N TYR A 363 -11.00 8.87 16.07
CA TYR A 363 -10.73 8.28 14.77
C TYR A 363 -9.43 8.81 14.14
N PHE A 364 -9.18 10.13 14.27
CA PHE A 364 -8.03 10.80 13.66
C PHE A 364 -6.80 10.91 14.58
N SER A 365 -6.90 10.53 15.85
CA SER A 365 -5.73 10.41 16.73
C SER A 365 -4.81 9.30 16.19
N ARG A 366 -3.78 9.72 15.45
CA ARG A 366 -2.70 8.86 14.96
C ARG A 366 -1.71 8.53 16.07
#